data_AF-A0A8B8J8S9-F1
#
_entry.id   AF-A0A8B8J8S9-F1
#
_cell.length_a   1.000
_cell.length_b   1.000
_cell.length_c   1.000
_cell.angle_alpha   90.00
_cell.angle_beta   90.00
_cell.angle_gamma   90.00
#
_symmetry.space_group_name_H-M   'P 1'
#
loop_
_entity.id
_entity.type
_entity.pdbx_description
1 polymer ?
#
loop_
_entity_poly.entity_id
_entity_poly.type
_entity_poly.pdbx_seq_one_letter_code
_entity_poly.pdbx_strand_id
1 'polypeptide(L)'
;MAVKSPLSSASLLQIHRHSVPRSLRSRSLLSPRSLKLGISSDAPRPLAVRACAASSSSDGAASNGSVEMADGAAALSISSSSASSAIDFLTLCHRLKATKRKGWINHGIKGPESIADHMYRMALMALIAGDLPGVNRERSIKIAIVHNIAEAIVGDITPSDGVPKAEKSRREQKALNEMCEILGGGLRADEIKELWAEYENNASIEARLVKDFDKVEMILQALEYEMDSCHSSI
;
A
#
# COMPACT_ATOMS: atom_id res chain seq x y z
N MET A 1 -26.33 -69.19 -3.57
CA MET A 1 -27.74 -69.36 -3.17
C MET A 1 -28.22 -68.06 -2.56
N ALA A 2 -29.19 -67.42 -3.21
CA ALA A 2 -29.89 -66.23 -2.75
C ALA A 2 -31.00 -66.62 -1.77
N VAL A 3 -31.32 -65.77 -0.77
CA VAL A 3 -32.70 -65.34 -0.42
C VAL A 3 -32.66 -64.04 0.43
N LYS A 4 -33.13 -62.95 -0.21
CA LYS A 4 -34.05 -61.86 0.19
C LYS A 4 -34.11 -61.28 1.63
N SER A 5 -34.06 -59.93 1.62
CA SER A 5 -34.46 -58.88 2.59
C SER A 5 -35.96 -58.89 2.97
N PRO A 6 -36.50 -58.07 3.93
CA PRO A 6 -36.64 -56.60 3.79
C PRO A 6 -36.61 -55.69 5.05
N LEU A 7 -36.17 -54.44 4.82
CA LEU A 7 -36.68 -53.12 5.25
C LEU A 7 -37.02 -52.83 6.74
N SER A 8 -36.42 -51.77 7.29
CA SER A 8 -37.16 -50.78 8.10
C SER A 8 -36.55 -49.38 8.06
N SER A 9 -37.35 -48.47 7.51
CA SER A 9 -37.50 -47.03 7.67
C SER A 9 -36.30 -46.06 7.75
N ALA A 10 -36.27 -45.20 6.75
CA ALA A 10 -35.57 -43.92 6.71
C ALA A 10 -36.18 -42.90 7.68
N SER A 11 -35.33 -42.11 8.33
CA SER A 11 -35.73 -40.84 8.96
C SER A 11 -35.08 -39.71 8.16
N LEU A 12 -35.85 -39.15 7.22
CA LEU A 12 -35.50 -37.91 6.52
C LEU A 12 -35.60 -36.74 7.52
N LEU A 13 -34.48 -36.07 7.80
CA LEU A 13 -34.47 -34.76 8.42
C LEU A 13 -34.99 -33.73 7.40
N GLN A 14 -36.22 -33.28 7.62
CA GLN A 14 -36.90 -32.26 6.85
C GLN A 14 -36.33 -30.88 7.24
N ILE A 15 -35.37 -30.39 6.46
CA ILE A 15 -34.87 -29.01 6.59
C ILE A 15 -35.96 -28.07 6.07
N HIS A 16 -36.55 -27.29 6.99
CA HIS A 16 -37.45 -26.20 6.67
C HIS A 16 -36.73 -25.16 5.80
N ARG A 17 -37.11 -25.06 4.54
CA ARG A 17 -36.77 -23.92 3.69
C ARG A 17 -37.58 -22.71 4.16
N HIS A 18 -36.92 -21.72 4.74
CA HIS A 18 -37.51 -20.40 4.92
C HIS A 18 -37.66 -19.72 3.56
N SER A 19 -38.91 -19.49 3.17
CA SER A 19 -39.28 -18.70 1.99
C SER A 19 -38.89 -17.23 2.22
N VAL A 20 -37.99 -16.71 1.39
CA VAL A 20 -37.69 -15.28 1.31
C VAL A 20 -38.86 -14.58 0.58
N PRO A 21 -39.47 -13.52 1.13
CA PRO A 21 -40.54 -12.80 0.45
C PRO A 21 -40.01 -12.09 -0.80
N ARG A 22 -40.63 -12.39 -1.95
CA ARG A 22 -40.50 -11.58 -3.17
C ARG A 22 -41.28 -10.27 -3.00
N SER A 23 -40.60 -9.22 -2.57
CA SER A 23 -41.08 -7.85 -2.74
C SER A 23 -39.88 -6.92 -2.70
N LEU A 24 -39.50 -6.41 -3.87
CA LEU A 24 -39.00 -5.05 -4.14
C LEU A 24 -38.53 -5.03 -5.61
N ARG A 25 -39.52 -5.09 -6.52
CA ARG A 25 -39.31 -4.63 -7.90
C ARG A 25 -39.36 -3.11 -7.90
N SER A 26 -38.33 -2.52 -8.50
CA SER A 26 -38.35 -1.25 -9.25
C SER A 26 -38.84 0.01 -8.52
N ARG A 27 -37.89 0.84 -8.08
CA ARG A 27 -38.05 2.30 -8.15
C ARG A 27 -36.87 2.91 -8.88
N SER A 28 -37.05 3.08 -10.20
CA SER A 28 -36.31 4.05 -11.00
C SER A 28 -36.60 5.45 -10.45
N LEU A 29 -35.61 6.10 -9.87
CA LEU A 29 -35.63 7.53 -9.56
C LEU A 29 -34.32 8.16 -10.05
N LEU A 30 -34.20 8.29 -11.38
CA LEU A 30 -33.30 9.27 -11.98
C LEU A 30 -34.15 10.44 -12.45
N SER A 31 -34.11 11.53 -11.69
CA SER A 31 -34.40 12.87 -12.21
C SER A 31 -33.12 13.69 -12.03
N PRO A 32 -32.53 14.21 -13.12
CA PRO A 32 -31.29 14.97 -13.02
C PRO A 32 -31.60 16.36 -12.45
N ARG A 33 -31.24 16.59 -11.20
CA ARG A 33 -31.07 17.95 -10.67
C ARG A 33 -29.72 18.48 -11.13
N SER A 34 -29.73 19.48 -12.02
CA SER A 34 -28.54 20.27 -12.35
C SER A 34 -27.98 20.94 -11.10
N LEU A 35 -26.84 20.45 -10.62
CA LEU A 35 -26.01 21.15 -9.64
C LEU A 35 -25.26 22.27 -10.38
N LYS A 36 -25.65 23.52 -10.14
CA LYS A 36 -24.83 24.68 -10.51
C LYS A 36 -23.62 24.72 -9.55
N LEU A 37 -22.45 24.34 -10.06
CA LEU A 37 -21.16 24.62 -9.44
C LEU A 37 -20.91 26.14 -9.49
N GLY A 38 -21.15 26.82 -8.37
CA GLY A 38 -20.66 28.17 -8.16
C GLY A 38 -19.15 28.11 -7.95
N ILE A 39 -18.39 28.50 -8.97
CA ILE A 39 -16.95 28.74 -8.83
C ILE A 39 -16.81 30.07 -8.07
N SER A 40 -16.61 30.00 -6.75
CA SER A 40 -16.15 31.15 -5.98
C SER A 40 -14.65 31.28 -6.18
N SER A 41 -14.22 32.37 -6.82
CA SER A 41 -12.80 32.69 -6.99
C SER A 41 -12.27 33.37 -5.73
N ASP A 42 -12.02 32.61 -4.68
CA ASP A 42 -11.22 33.11 -3.56
C ASP A 42 -9.83 32.50 -3.61
N ALA A 43 -8.86 33.34 -3.93
CA ALA A 43 -7.44 33.01 -3.87
C ALA A 43 -7.03 32.79 -2.39
N PRO A 44 -6.26 31.74 -2.07
CA PRO A 44 -5.80 31.52 -0.70
C PRO A 44 -4.82 32.61 -0.28
N ARG A 45 -5.10 33.25 0.86
CA ARG A 45 -4.18 34.20 1.51
C ARG A 45 -2.96 33.44 2.05
N PRO A 46 -1.73 33.93 1.85
CA PRO A 46 -0.55 33.29 2.42
C PRO A 46 -0.55 33.45 3.95
N LEU A 47 -0.41 32.34 4.66
CA LEU A 47 -0.13 32.30 6.09
C LEU A 47 1.27 32.89 6.32
N ALA A 48 1.31 34.06 6.93
CA ALA A 48 2.55 34.72 7.34
C ALA A 48 3.23 33.91 8.46
N VAL A 49 4.34 33.27 8.15
CA VAL A 49 5.26 32.71 9.15
C VAL A 49 5.93 33.87 9.86
N ARG A 50 5.56 34.09 11.12
CA ARG A 50 6.14 35.11 11.98
C ARG A 50 7.50 34.62 12.47
N ALA A 51 8.57 35.09 11.84
CA ALA A 51 9.92 34.95 12.36
C ALA A 51 10.08 35.84 13.61
N CYS A 52 10.39 35.24 14.76
CA CYS A 52 10.78 35.98 15.96
C CYS A 52 12.20 36.51 15.77
N ALA A 53 12.33 37.83 15.58
CA ALA A 53 13.59 38.53 15.66
C ALA A 53 14.02 38.67 17.12
N ALA A 54 15.17 38.11 17.48
CA ALA A 54 15.86 38.41 18.72
C ALA A 54 16.80 39.60 18.48
N SER A 55 16.51 40.72 19.14
CA SER A 55 17.39 41.89 19.22
C SER A 55 18.37 41.73 20.38
N SER A 56 19.66 41.90 20.12
CA SER A 56 20.61 42.37 21.12
C SER A 56 21.77 43.09 20.42
N SER A 57 21.90 44.36 20.74
CA SER A 57 22.98 45.26 20.35
C SER A 57 23.98 45.41 21.50
N SER A 58 25.28 45.30 21.24
CA SER A 58 26.32 46.27 21.66
C SER A 58 27.73 45.81 21.25
N ASP A 59 28.34 46.64 20.41
CA ASP A 59 29.72 47.17 20.42
C ASP A 59 30.91 46.32 20.91
N GLY A 60 31.93 46.23 20.03
CA GLY A 60 33.24 46.82 20.36
C GLY A 60 34.46 45.92 20.48
N ALA A 61 35.35 46.05 19.47
CA ALA A 61 36.82 46.05 19.55
C ALA A 61 37.63 44.74 19.57
N ALA A 62 38.77 44.83 18.88
CA ALA A 62 39.63 43.77 18.38
C ALA A 62 40.75 43.33 19.35
N SER A 63 41.27 42.10 19.17
CA SER A 63 42.71 41.81 19.20
C SER A 63 43.04 40.41 18.65
N ASN A 64 44.19 40.33 17.99
CA ASN A 64 44.77 39.16 17.32
C ASN A 64 45.11 38.01 18.27
N GLY A 65 44.93 36.78 17.80
CA GLY A 65 45.45 35.57 18.42
C GLY A 65 45.30 34.36 17.50
N SER A 66 46.31 34.12 16.67
CA SER A 66 46.45 32.97 15.80
C SER A 66 46.70 31.68 16.59
N VAL A 67 45.81 30.70 16.47
CA VAL A 67 46.07 29.31 16.82
C VAL A 67 45.44 28.43 15.74
N GLU A 68 46.28 27.83 14.91
CA GLU A 68 45.87 26.81 13.95
C GLU A 68 45.53 25.52 14.69
N MET A 69 44.30 25.03 14.50
CA MET A 69 43.91 23.65 14.81
C MET A 69 43.21 23.10 13.57
N ALA A 70 43.80 22.05 13.01
CA ALA A 70 43.34 21.36 11.82
C ALA A 70 41.96 20.74 12.05
N ASP A 71 40.96 21.23 11.34
CA ASP A 71 39.63 20.61 11.30
C ASP A 71 39.55 19.68 10.10
N GLY A 72 39.88 18.41 10.34
CA GLY A 72 39.68 17.31 9.40
C GLY A 72 38.23 16.85 9.43
N ALA A 73 37.29 17.73 9.10
CA ALA A 73 35.90 17.34 8.85
C ALA A 73 35.86 16.64 7.48
N ALA A 74 35.90 15.31 7.50
CA ALA A 74 35.54 14.50 6.35
C ALA A 74 34.10 14.88 5.97
N ALA A 75 33.97 15.72 4.94
CA ALA A 75 32.69 16.07 4.37
C ALA A 75 32.03 14.77 3.91
N LEU A 76 31.02 14.30 4.66
CA LEU A 76 30.08 13.32 4.15
C LEU A 76 29.50 13.95 2.89
N SER A 77 29.88 13.43 1.73
CA SER A 77 29.23 13.77 0.48
C SER A 77 27.81 13.21 0.57
N ILE A 78 26.89 14.05 1.06
CA ILE A 78 25.46 13.81 0.93
C ILE A 78 25.23 13.78 -0.57
N SER A 79 25.19 12.56 -1.14
CA SER A 79 24.74 12.33 -2.50
C SER A 79 23.33 12.90 -2.57
N SER A 80 23.21 14.12 -3.10
CA SER A 80 21.92 14.78 -3.20
C SER A 80 21.15 14.06 -4.30
N SER A 81 20.01 13.51 -3.92
CA SER A 81 19.12 12.87 -4.87
C SER A 81 18.72 13.88 -5.95
N SER A 82 18.98 13.54 -7.22
CA SER A 82 18.68 14.40 -8.36
C SER A 82 17.26 14.19 -8.85
N ALA A 83 16.72 15.15 -9.61
CA ALA A 83 15.48 14.93 -10.36
C ALA A 83 15.61 13.73 -11.31
N SER A 84 16.79 13.51 -11.90
CA SER A 84 17.04 12.35 -12.77
C SER A 84 16.89 11.03 -12.01
N SER A 85 17.52 10.92 -10.82
CA SER A 85 17.47 9.69 -10.02
C SER A 85 16.04 9.37 -9.53
N ALA A 86 15.25 10.41 -9.25
CA ALA A 86 13.82 10.24 -8.97
C ALA A 86 13.04 9.72 -10.20
N ILE A 87 13.31 10.23 -11.40
CA ILE A 87 12.70 9.74 -12.63
C ILE A 87 13.11 8.29 -12.92
N ASP A 88 14.38 7.93 -12.71
CA ASP A 88 14.87 6.57 -12.89
C ASP A 88 14.20 5.60 -11.92
N PHE A 89 14.07 5.98 -10.65
CA PHE A 89 13.33 5.23 -9.63
C PHE A 89 11.86 5.04 -10.01
N LEU A 90 11.17 6.12 -10.44
CA LEU A 90 9.77 6.05 -10.87
C LEU A 90 9.61 5.19 -12.14
N THR A 91 10.57 5.26 -13.06
CA THR A 91 10.61 4.43 -14.27
C THR A 91 10.75 2.96 -13.90
N LEU A 92 11.55 2.62 -12.89
CA LEU A 92 11.62 1.26 -12.37
C LEU A 92 10.30 0.82 -11.73
N CYS A 93 9.68 1.67 -10.91
CA CYS A 93 8.39 1.41 -10.28
C CYS A 93 7.24 1.21 -11.28
N HIS A 94 7.38 1.64 -12.55
CA HIS A 94 6.44 1.29 -13.63
C HIS A 94 6.15 -0.21 -13.68
N ARG A 95 7.15 -1.06 -13.40
CA ARG A 95 7.01 -2.51 -13.44
C ARG A 95 5.90 -3.04 -12.54
N LEU A 96 5.54 -2.34 -11.46
CA LEU A 96 4.44 -2.69 -10.58
C LEU A 96 3.07 -2.56 -11.27
N LYS A 97 2.94 -1.66 -12.26
CA LYS A 97 1.74 -1.52 -13.10
C LYS A 97 1.63 -2.63 -14.13
N ALA A 98 2.78 -3.10 -14.63
CA ALA A 98 2.84 -4.15 -15.65
C ALA A 98 2.75 -5.56 -15.05
N THR A 99 3.25 -5.75 -13.84
CA THR A 99 3.30 -7.06 -13.16
C THR A 99 1.94 -7.39 -12.57
N LYS A 100 1.36 -8.48 -13.06
CA LYS A 100 0.07 -8.99 -12.62
C LYS A 100 0.22 -9.86 -11.38
N ARG A 101 -0.74 -9.74 -10.45
CA ARG A 101 -0.79 -10.55 -9.23
C ARG A 101 -0.93 -12.02 -9.60
N LYS A 102 0.15 -12.77 -9.38
CA LYS A 102 0.38 -14.14 -9.84
C LYS A 102 -0.57 -15.12 -9.18
N GLY A 103 -1.02 -14.84 -7.96
CA GLY A 103 -2.08 -15.62 -7.30
C GLY A 103 -3.31 -15.78 -8.20
N TRP A 104 -3.78 -14.70 -8.82
CA TRP A 104 -4.94 -14.72 -9.72
C TRP A 104 -4.66 -15.40 -11.06
N ILE A 105 -3.45 -15.21 -11.61
CA ILE A 105 -3.00 -15.91 -12.83
C ILE A 105 -3.05 -17.42 -12.62
N ASN A 106 -2.54 -17.89 -11.48
CA ASN A 106 -2.52 -19.31 -11.11
C ASN A 106 -3.93 -19.89 -10.96
N HIS A 107 -4.93 -19.05 -10.67
CA HIS A 107 -6.35 -19.44 -10.58
C HIS A 107 -7.14 -19.15 -11.87
N GLY A 108 -6.45 -18.84 -12.98
CA GLY A 108 -7.08 -18.69 -14.30
C GLY A 108 -7.87 -17.41 -14.51
N ILE A 109 -7.74 -16.42 -13.64
CA ILE A 109 -8.38 -15.11 -13.81
C ILE A 109 -7.79 -14.42 -15.04
N LYS A 110 -8.66 -13.96 -15.94
CA LYS A 110 -8.28 -13.23 -17.15
C LYS A 110 -8.16 -11.74 -16.86
N GLY A 111 -7.07 -11.12 -17.27
CA GLY A 111 -6.81 -9.71 -17.03
C GLY A 111 -6.80 -9.32 -15.55
N PRO A 112 -6.10 -10.07 -14.67
CA PRO A 112 -6.11 -9.78 -13.24
C PRO A 112 -5.48 -8.40 -12.95
N GLU A 113 -5.70 -7.93 -11.74
CA GLU A 113 -5.10 -6.71 -11.21
C GLU A 113 -3.56 -6.77 -11.26
N SER A 114 -2.94 -5.60 -11.35
CA SER A 114 -1.51 -5.41 -11.15
C SER A 114 -1.17 -5.27 -9.67
N ILE A 115 0.12 -5.41 -9.33
CA ILE A 115 0.60 -5.14 -7.95
C ILE A 115 0.29 -3.68 -7.56
N ALA A 116 0.38 -2.74 -8.50
CA ALA A 116 0.05 -1.34 -8.25
C ALA A 116 -1.44 -1.11 -7.93
N ASP A 117 -2.35 -1.85 -8.57
CA ASP A 117 -3.80 -1.75 -8.29
C ASP A 117 -4.11 -2.17 -6.84
N HIS A 118 -3.55 -3.31 -6.42
CA HIS A 118 -3.63 -3.84 -5.07
C HIS A 118 -3.11 -2.82 -4.03
N MET A 119 -1.88 -2.31 -4.21
CA MET A 119 -1.29 -1.35 -3.28
C MET A 119 -2.08 -0.02 -3.22
N TYR A 120 -2.64 0.42 -4.35
CA TYR A 120 -3.49 1.61 -4.39
C TYR A 120 -4.74 1.44 -3.52
N ARG A 121 -5.46 0.32 -3.65
CA ARG A 121 -6.67 0.08 -2.86
C ARG A 121 -6.33 -0.09 -1.37
N MET A 122 -5.20 -0.71 -1.03
CA MET A 122 -4.72 -0.74 0.36
C MET A 122 -4.42 0.65 0.93
N ALA A 123 -3.78 1.53 0.17
CA ALA A 123 -3.52 2.90 0.60
C ALA A 123 -4.83 3.67 0.83
N LEU A 124 -5.85 3.44 0.00
CA LEU A 124 -7.20 3.97 0.23
C LEU A 124 -7.83 3.39 1.50
N MET A 125 -7.70 2.09 1.76
CA MET A 125 -8.19 1.47 2.99
C MET A 125 -7.56 2.12 4.24
N ALA A 126 -6.25 2.35 4.22
CA ALA A 126 -5.55 3.06 5.29
C ALA A 126 -6.03 4.52 5.44
N LEU A 127 -6.29 5.21 4.33
CA LEU A 127 -6.80 6.58 4.33
C LEU A 127 -8.21 6.69 4.93
N ILE A 128 -9.11 5.77 4.61
CA ILE A 128 -10.52 5.82 5.04
C ILE A 128 -10.80 5.05 6.33
N ALA A 129 -9.82 4.32 6.87
CA ALA A 129 -9.96 3.64 8.14
C ALA A 129 -10.31 4.66 9.23
N GLY A 130 -11.27 4.30 10.09
CA GLY A 130 -11.64 5.11 11.25
C GLY A 130 -10.44 5.38 12.15
N ASP A 131 -10.54 6.39 13.02
CA ASP A 131 -9.46 6.69 13.96
C ASP A 131 -9.28 5.51 14.94
N LEU A 132 -8.15 4.82 14.81
CA LEU A 132 -7.77 3.71 15.68
C LEU A 132 -6.80 4.23 16.75
N PRO A 133 -7.07 3.99 18.05
CA PRO A 133 -6.20 4.47 19.12
C PRO A 133 -4.75 4.03 18.93
N GLY A 134 -3.85 5.02 18.96
CA GLY A 134 -2.41 4.82 18.83
C GLY A 134 -1.90 4.70 17.39
N VAL A 135 -2.75 4.41 16.40
CA VAL A 135 -2.32 4.18 15.01
C VAL A 135 -2.06 5.50 14.28
N ASN A 136 -0.89 5.63 13.67
CA ASN A 136 -0.58 6.70 12.74
C ASN A 136 -1.10 6.37 11.32
N ARG A 137 -2.15 7.09 10.89
CA ARG A 137 -2.74 6.95 9.56
C ARG A 137 -1.76 7.23 8.43
N GLU A 138 -0.99 8.31 8.51
CA GLU A 138 -0.03 8.69 7.46
C GLU A 138 1.04 7.60 7.29
N ARG A 139 1.57 7.08 8.41
CA ARG A 139 2.54 6.00 8.38
C ARG A 139 1.95 4.72 7.79
N SER A 140 0.69 4.39 8.13
CA SER A 140 -0.01 3.24 7.53
C SER A 140 -0.17 3.37 6.00
N ILE A 141 -0.49 4.58 5.51
CA ILE A 141 -0.56 4.86 4.06
C ILE A 141 0.81 4.68 3.41
N LYS A 142 1.87 5.22 4.02
CA LYS A 142 3.24 5.07 3.51
C LYS A 142 3.66 3.61 3.44
N ILE A 143 3.40 2.82 4.49
CA ILE A 143 3.68 1.37 4.50
C ILE A 143 2.91 0.68 3.36
N ALA A 144 1.62 0.94 3.20
CA ALA A 144 0.81 0.33 2.14
C ALA A 144 1.37 0.59 0.74
N ILE A 145 1.89 1.79 0.48
CA ILE A 145 2.48 2.17 -0.81
C ILE A 145 3.81 1.44 -1.09
N VAL A 146 4.60 1.11 -0.06
CA VAL A 146 5.97 0.57 -0.24
C VAL A 146 6.10 -0.92 0.01
N HIS A 147 5.12 -1.58 0.66
CA HIS A 147 5.31 -2.94 1.18
C HIS A 147 5.69 -3.97 0.10
N ASN A 148 5.10 -3.88 -1.10
CA ASN A 148 5.43 -4.75 -2.25
C ASN A 148 6.32 -4.06 -3.29
N ILE A 149 6.98 -2.94 -2.96
CA ILE A 149 7.76 -2.17 -3.95
C ILE A 149 8.91 -2.98 -4.57
N ALA A 150 9.52 -3.89 -3.80
CA ALA A 150 10.60 -4.77 -4.24
C ALA A 150 10.16 -5.77 -5.33
N GLU A 151 8.86 -6.06 -5.44
CA GLU A 151 8.30 -6.92 -6.49
C GLU A 151 8.42 -6.30 -7.89
N ALA A 152 8.75 -5.00 -7.98
CA ALA A 152 9.15 -4.37 -9.25
C ALA A 152 10.37 -5.05 -9.90
N ILE A 153 11.24 -5.64 -9.09
CA ILE A 153 12.42 -6.39 -9.55
C ILE A 153 12.20 -7.89 -9.36
N VAL A 154 11.70 -8.32 -8.21
CA VAL A 154 11.60 -9.74 -7.84
C VAL A 154 10.43 -10.46 -8.54
N GLY A 155 9.38 -9.73 -8.88
CA GLY A 155 8.08 -10.29 -9.26
C GLY A 155 7.25 -10.75 -8.05
N ASP A 156 5.96 -10.98 -8.26
CA ASP A 156 5.02 -11.47 -7.25
C ASP A 156 5.24 -12.96 -6.97
N ILE A 157 6.02 -13.28 -5.94
CA ILE A 157 6.31 -14.66 -5.50
C ILE A 157 5.15 -15.16 -4.64
N THR A 158 4.54 -16.25 -5.06
CA THR A 158 3.39 -16.87 -4.38
C THR A 158 3.79 -18.10 -3.56
N PRO A 159 2.96 -18.56 -2.60
CA PRO A 159 3.21 -19.81 -1.89
C PRO A 159 3.43 -21.03 -2.81
N SER A 160 2.77 -21.05 -3.98
CA SER A 160 2.89 -22.12 -4.98
C SER A 160 4.27 -22.19 -5.64
N ASP A 161 5.10 -21.15 -5.51
CA ASP A 161 6.46 -21.12 -6.08
C ASP A 161 7.49 -21.88 -5.23
N GLY A 162 7.12 -22.30 -4.02
CA GLY A 162 8.00 -23.11 -3.15
C GLY A 162 9.26 -22.38 -2.67
N VAL A 163 9.33 -21.04 -2.81
CA VAL A 163 10.46 -20.24 -2.34
C VAL A 163 10.35 -20.08 -0.81
N PRO A 164 11.37 -20.50 -0.03
CA PRO A 164 11.35 -20.31 1.43
C PRO A 164 11.23 -18.83 1.81
N LYS A 165 10.51 -18.53 2.90
CA LYS A 165 10.30 -17.15 3.37
C LYS A 165 11.61 -16.36 3.51
N ALA A 166 12.65 -16.97 4.07
CA ALA A 166 13.95 -16.33 4.24
C ALA A 166 14.62 -15.97 2.89
N GLU A 167 14.45 -16.81 1.87
CA GLU A 167 15.00 -16.55 0.54
C GLU A 167 14.18 -15.48 -0.21
N LYS A 168 12.85 -15.49 -0.08
CA LYS A 168 11.99 -14.41 -0.59
C LYS A 168 12.41 -13.06 0.01
N SER A 169 12.48 -13.00 1.35
CA SER A 169 12.89 -11.80 2.08
C SER A 169 14.30 -11.32 1.67
N ARG A 170 15.27 -12.23 1.51
CA ARG A 170 16.62 -11.90 1.04
C ARG A 170 16.62 -11.29 -0.37
N ARG A 171 15.83 -11.84 -1.30
CA ARG A 171 15.70 -11.31 -2.68
C ARG A 171 15.07 -9.93 -2.68
N GLU A 172 14.00 -9.75 -1.92
CA GLU A 172 13.29 -8.48 -1.81
C GLU A 172 14.13 -7.40 -1.14
N GLN A 173 14.86 -7.74 -0.07
CA GLN A 173 15.80 -6.82 0.55
C GLN A 173 16.91 -6.38 -0.41
N LYS A 174 17.43 -7.31 -1.22
CA LYS A 174 18.44 -6.99 -2.25
C LYS A 174 17.86 -6.05 -3.30
N ALA A 175 16.67 -6.35 -3.83
CA ALA A 175 15.97 -5.50 -4.79
C ALA A 175 15.72 -4.10 -4.21
N LEU A 176 15.23 -4.01 -2.98
CA LEU A 176 14.98 -2.74 -2.30
C LEU A 176 16.25 -1.90 -2.19
N ASN A 177 17.39 -2.52 -1.85
CA ASN A 177 18.67 -1.81 -1.79
C ASN A 177 19.08 -1.23 -3.15
N GLU A 178 18.94 -2.00 -4.23
CA GLU A 178 19.20 -1.54 -5.60
C GLU A 178 18.27 -0.38 -5.99
N MET A 179 16.96 -0.47 -5.69
CA MET A 179 16.00 0.60 -5.94
C MET A 179 16.39 1.89 -5.18
N CYS A 180 16.82 1.76 -3.94
CA CYS A 180 17.23 2.89 -3.11
C CYS A 180 18.55 3.53 -3.57
N GLU A 181 19.47 2.75 -4.14
CA GLU A 181 20.67 3.27 -4.81
C GLU A 181 20.28 4.07 -6.07
N ILE A 182 19.36 3.56 -6.88
CA ILE A 182 18.82 4.25 -8.06
C ILE A 182 18.15 5.58 -7.67
N LEU A 183 17.46 5.64 -6.53
CA LEU A 183 16.86 6.88 -6.01
C LEU A 183 17.91 7.94 -5.62
N GLY A 184 19.17 7.54 -5.45
CA GLY A 184 20.28 8.39 -5.04
C GLY A 184 20.62 8.31 -3.55
N GLY A 185 20.04 7.37 -2.80
CA GLY A 185 20.26 7.20 -1.37
C GLY A 185 19.67 8.33 -0.50
N GLY A 186 20.28 8.51 0.68
CA GLY A 186 19.90 9.54 1.66
C GLY A 186 18.57 9.28 2.36
N LEU A 187 18.07 10.29 3.10
CA LEU A 187 16.93 10.16 4.00
C LEU A 187 15.66 9.59 3.36
N ARG A 188 15.41 9.90 2.08
CA ARG A 188 14.24 9.37 1.35
C ARG A 188 14.36 7.87 1.07
N ALA A 189 15.56 7.42 0.71
CA ALA A 189 15.83 6.00 0.51
C ALA A 189 15.81 5.25 1.85
N ASP A 190 16.31 5.86 2.92
CA ASP A 190 16.31 5.29 4.26
C ASP A 190 14.87 5.14 4.79
N GLU A 191 13.99 6.12 4.59
CA GLU A 191 12.57 6.04 4.95
C GLU A 191 11.89 4.86 4.23
N ILE A 192 12.13 4.67 2.93
CA ILE A 192 11.58 3.53 2.17
C ILE A 192 12.05 2.19 2.75
N LYS A 193 13.34 2.07 3.09
CA LYS A 193 13.90 0.86 3.69
C LYS A 193 13.30 0.59 5.07
N GLU A 194 13.16 1.62 5.89
CA GLU A 194 12.58 1.53 7.22
C GLU A 194 11.13 1.04 7.15
N LEU A 195 10.30 1.66 6.32
CA LEU A 195 8.88 1.30 6.16
C LEU A 195 8.71 -0.13 5.64
N TRP A 196 9.54 -0.55 4.67
CA TRP A 196 9.51 -1.92 4.17
C TRP A 196 9.92 -2.93 5.25
N ALA A 197 10.99 -2.64 5.98
CA ALA A 197 11.46 -3.52 7.06
C ALA A 197 10.46 -3.59 8.22
N GLU A 198 9.78 -2.48 8.54
CA GLU A 198 8.73 -2.44 9.55
C GLU A 198 7.56 -3.36 9.19
N TYR A 199 7.13 -3.34 7.93
CA TYR A 199 6.11 -4.25 7.40
C TYR A 199 6.56 -5.71 7.42
N GLU A 200 7.75 -5.99 6.89
CA GLU A 200 8.26 -7.36 6.77
C GLU A 200 8.44 -8.03 8.13
N ASN A 201 8.93 -7.26 9.12
CA ASN A 201 9.11 -7.73 10.49
C ASN A 201 7.86 -7.62 11.36
N ASN A 202 6.76 -7.06 10.85
CA ASN A 202 5.51 -6.87 11.58
C ASN A 202 5.70 -6.08 12.90
N ALA A 203 6.58 -5.07 12.87
CA ALA A 203 7.18 -4.49 14.06
C ALA A 203 6.29 -3.48 14.81
N SER A 204 5.30 -2.89 14.14
CA SER A 204 4.46 -1.82 14.68
C SER A 204 2.96 -2.16 14.61
N ILE A 205 2.12 -1.32 15.23
CA ILE A 205 0.65 -1.41 15.09
C ILE A 205 0.22 -1.08 13.66
N GLU A 206 0.92 -0.15 12.99
CA GLU A 206 0.68 0.23 11.60
C GLU A 206 1.01 -0.92 10.64
N ALA A 207 2.17 -1.57 10.80
CA ALA A 207 2.55 -2.73 9.99
C ALA A 207 1.57 -3.89 10.15
N ARG A 208 1.11 -4.16 11.39
CA ARG A 208 0.08 -5.16 11.66
C ARG A 208 -1.22 -4.82 10.96
N LEU A 209 -1.67 -3.57 11.08
CA LEU A 209 -2.89 -3.10 10.43
C LEU A 209 -2.79 -3.22 8.90
N VAL A 210 -1.67 -2.84 8.30
CA VAL A 210 -1.49 -2.93 6.84
C VAL A 210 -1.40 -4.39 6.38
N LYS A 211 -0.85 -5.32 7.19
CA LYS A 211 -0.95 -6.77 6.91
C LYS A 211 -2.38 -7.31 6.97
N ASP A 212 -3.23 -6.74 7.82
CA ASP A 212 -4.65 -7.09 7.82
C ASP A 212 -5.37 -6.49 6.60
N PHE A 213 -5.02 -5.26 6.18
CA PHE A 213 -5.51 -4.70 4.93
C PHE A 213 -5.10 -5.54 3.71
N ASP A 214 -3.85 -6.02 3.62
CA ASP A 214 -3.39 -6.89 2.53
C ASP A 214 -4.30 -8.13 2.35
N LYS A 215 -4.67 -8.78 3.47
CA LYS A 215 -5.60 -9.93 3.44
C LYS A 215 -7.02 -9.52 3.08
N VAL A 216 -7.54 -8.44 3.67
CA VAL A 216 -8.92 -7.97 3.43
C VAL A 216 -9.08 -7.54 1.97
N GLU A 217 -8.11 -6.83 1.43
CA GLU A 217 -8.06 -6.40 0.04
C GLU A 217 -8.05 -7.61 -0.89
N MET A 218 -7.20 -8.60 -0.64
CA MET A 218 -7.14 -9.84 -1.42
C MET A 218 -8.48 -10.61 -1.39
N ILE A 219 -9.13 -10.71 -0.22
CA ILE A 219 -10.43 -11.39 -0.10
C ILE A 219 -11.53 -10.62 -0.84
N LEU A 220 -11.53 -9.29 -0.74
CA LEU A 220 -12.47 -8.44 -1.45
C LEU A 220 -12.29 -8.58 -2.97
N GLN A 221 -11.04 -8.61 -3.46
CA GLN A 221 -10.75 -8.84 -4.87
C GLN A 221 -11.22 -10.21 -5.36
N ALA A 222 -11.06 -11.26 -4.52
CA ALA A 222 -11.56 -12.60 -4.83
C ALA A 222 -13.08 -12.58 -5.06
N LEU A 223 -13.83 -11.92 -4.15
CA LEU A 223 -15.28 -11.80 -4.25
C LEU A 223 -15.71 -11.07 -5.53
N GLU A 224 -15.03 -9.98 -5.89
CA GLU A 224 -15.32 -9.24 -7.12
C GLU A 224 -15.10 -10.12 -8.36
N TYR A 225 -14.02 -10.90 -8.42
CA TYR A 225 -13.79 -11.84 -9.51
C TYR A 225 -14.83 -12.96 -9.58
N GLU A 226 -15.30 -13.48 -8.45
CA GLU A 226 -16.40 -14.47 -8.42
C GLU A 226 -17.70 -13.87 -8.95
N MET A 227 -18.01 -12.63 -8.58
CA MET A 227 -19.22 -11.93 -9.02
C MET A 227 -19.20 -11.64 -10.53
N ASP A 228 -18.09 -11.15 -11.08
CA ASP A 228 -17.96 -10.85 -12.51
C ASP A 228 -18.05 -12.11 -13.38
N SER A 229 -17.53 -13.22 -12.87
CA SER A 229 -17.61 -14.54 -13.52
C SER A 229 -19.05 -15.06 -13.62
N CYS A 230 -19.89 -14.77 -12.61
CA CYS A 230 -21.31 -15.15 -12.62
C CYS A 230 -22.14 -14.32 -13.62
N HIS A 231 -21.85 -13.02 -13.77
CA HIS A 231 -22.59 -12.15 -14.71
C HIS A 231 -22.24 -12.41 -16.17
N SER A 232 -21.06 -12.97 -16.45
CA SER A 232 -20.64 -13.36 -17.80
C SER A 232 -21.26 -14.67 -18.29
N SER A 233 -22.00 -15.37 -17.41
CA SER A 233 -22.58 -16.70 -17.67
C SER A 233 -24.12 -16.68 -17.81
N ILE A 234 -24.74 -15.49 -17.88
CA ILE A 234 -26.19 -15.27 -18.12
C ILE A 234 -26.37 -14.60 -19.48
#